data_AF-A0A7U3YPM4-F1
#
_entry.id   AF-A0A7U3YPM4-F1
#
_cell.length_a   1.000
_cell.length_b   1.000
_cell.length_c   1.000
_cell.angle_alpha   90.00
_cell.angle_beta   90.00
_cell.angle_gamma   90.00
#
_symmetry.space_group_name_H-M   'P 1'
#
loop_
_entity.id
_entity.type
_entity.pdbx_description
1 polymer ?
#
loop_
_entity_poly.entity_id
_entity_poly.type
_entity_poly.pdbx_seq_one_letter_code
_entity_poly.pdbx_strand_id
1 'polypeptide(L)'
;MPTVSIVRTFRADKRLLLVLWLLAAMTLSGCSTFDGMFSAFSFGEEEEPESLPPETLIVQGMDAYNVGDYGEAIKNFKIILDEHPFSAQAMLAELKAADANYYNKQYAEAKTLYKSFEERHPTNEAIPYVMFQVGMCDYRRSDRIDRDASGPQEAIKSFTRLINAYPQSPYAKEAKAKIIECKEFLVNHEYMVAVFYVRTDRQEEAKHRLKYLLAMYPDSNLAPQAKALLDRLEAGNAPAWGMNRWLPEFMTKAPADRKEEATAGEQAEGTPKTEEHRAVPESIRDAESTE
;
A
#
# COMPACT_ATOMS: atom_id res chain seq x y z
N MET A 1 31.57 -45.62 -43.62
CA MET A 1 31.94 -44.19 -43.54
C MET A 1 32.55 -43.93 -42.17
N PRO A 2 33.84 -43.56 -42.04
CA PRO A 2 34.40 -43.15 -40.75
C PRO A 2 34.51 -41.62 -40.65
N THR A 3 34.23 -41.09 -39.46
CA THR A 3 34.39 -39.68 -39.08
C THR A 3 35.81 -39.45 -38.54
N VAL A 4 36.49 -38.40 -39.02
CA VAL A 4 37.78 -37.95 -38.50
C VAL A 4 37.54 -36.84 -37.47
N SER A 5 38.01 -37.03 -36.25
CA SER A 5 38.00 -36.00 -35.19
C SER A 5 39.40 -35.37 -35.08
N ILE A 6 39.50 -34.06 -35.28
CA ILE A 6 40.74 -33.29 -35.12
C ILE A 6 40.72 -32.65 -33.73
N VAL A 7 41.57 -33.13 -32.81
CA VAL A 7 41.85 -32.45 -31.54
C VAL A 7 43.13 -31.63 -31.71
N ARG A 8 43.00 -30.30 -31.75
CA ARG A 8 44.15 -29.38 -31.69
C ARG A 8 44.55 -29.17 -30.23
N THR A 9 45.69 -29.70 -29.82
CA THR A 9 46.28 -29.41 -28.50
C THR A 9 46.94 -28.02 -28.55
N PHE A 10 46.40 -27.08 -27.78
CA PHE A 10 46.93 -25.73 -27.65
C PHE A 10 48.16 -25.74 -26.73
N ARG A 11 49.37 -25.59 -27.29
CA ARG A 11 50.59 -25.37 -26.51
C ARG A 11 50.65 -23.89 -26.15
N ALA A 12 50.26 -23.53 -24.94
CA ALA A 12 50.39 -22.16 -24.44
C ALA A 12 51.88 -21.83 -24.23
N ASP A 13 52.37 -20.80 -24.92
CA ASP A 13 53.73 -20.30 -24.73
C ASP A 13 53.91 -19.71 -23.34
N LYS A 14 54.98 -20.10 -22.64
CA LYS A 14 55.29 -19.64 -21.27
C LYS A 14 55.40 -18.10 -21.16
N ARG A 15 55.70 -17.42 -22.27
CA ARG A 15 55.75 -15.95 -22.35
C ARG A 15 54.35 -15.31 -22.31
N LEU A 16 53.35 -15.96 -22.92
CA LEU A 16 51.96 -15.50 -22.89
C LEU A 16 51.37 -15.65 -21.48
N LEU A 17 51.72 -16.75 -20.79
CA LEU A 17 51.32 -16.96 -19.40
C LEU A 17 51.97 -15.96 -18.43
N LEU A 18 53.24 -15.58 -18.66
CA LEU A 18 53.92 -14.56 -17.86
C LEU A 18 53.32 -13.16 -18.04
N VAL A 19 52.93 -12.79 -19.27
CA VAL A 19 52.28 -11.50 -19.55
C VAL A 19 50.90 -11.43 -18.90
N LEU A 20 50.11 -12.51 -18.99
CA LEU A 20 48.81 -12.59 -18.33
C LEU A 20 48.94 -12.51 -16.80
N TRP A 21 50.00 -13.09 -16.22
CA TRP A 21 50.25 -13.02 -14.78
C TRP A 21 50.65 -11.62 -14.31
N LEU A 22 51.47 -10.91 -15.09
CA LEU A 22 51.84 -9.50 -14.82
C LEU A 22 50.63 -8.56 -14.94
N LEU A 23 49.74 -8.78 -15.92
CA LEU A 23 48.53 -7.98 -16.10
C LEU A 23 47.52 -8.19 -14.96
N ALA A 24 47.40 -9.43 -14.47
CA ALA A 24 46.59 -9.76 -13.31
C ALA A 24 47.15 -9.19 -12.00
N ALA A 25 48.48 -9.05 -11.88
CA ALA A 25 49.10 -8.44 -10.70
C ALA A 25 48.83 -6.91 -10.61
N MET A 26 48.64 -6.23 -11.74
CA MET A 26 48.31 -4.79 -11.75
C MET A 26 46.85 -4.50 -11.36
N THR A 27 45.93 -5.47 -11.46
CA THR A 27 44.53 -5.27 -11.08
C THR A 27 44.25 -5.53 -9.60
N LEU A 28 45.23 -6.02 -8.84
CA LEU A 28 45.14 -6.25 -7.39
C LEU A 28 45.51 -5.02 -6.54
N SER A 29 45.89 -3.89 -7.17
CA SER A 29 46.11 -2.61 -6.50
C SER A 29 45.00 -1.62 -6.85
N GLY A 30 43.84 -1.78 -6.21
CA GLY A 30 42.73 -0.81 -6.22
C GLY A 30 41.66 -1.28 -5.24
N CYS A 31 41.59 -0.73 -4.02
CA CYS A 31 40.71 0.41 -3.73
C CYS A 31 41.27 1.47 -2.76
N SER A 32 42.47 1.36 -2.19
CA SER A 32 42.93 2.34 -1.17
C SER A 32 43.54 3.63 -1.72
N THR A 33 43.98 3.64 -2.98
CA THR A 33 44.61 4.81 -3.62
C THR A 33 43.63 5.75 -4.34
N PHE A 34 42.37 5.33 -4.53
CA PHE A 34 41.37 6.14 -5.21
C PHE A 34 40.69 7.17 -4.29
N ASP A 35 40.55 6.87 -2.99
CA ASP A 35 40.03 7.84 -2.00
C ASP A 35 40.94 9.07 -1.87
N GLY A 36 42.26 8.88 -1.94
CA GLY A 36 43.23 9.97 -1.79
C GLY A 36 43.41 10.86 -3.03
N MET A 37 43.00 10.41 -4.22
CA MET A 37 43.11 11.20 -5.45
C MET A 37 41.91 12.14 -5.66
N PHE A 38 40.73 11.77 -5.14
CA PHE A 38 39.54 12.61 -5.19
C PHE A 38 39.55 13.69 -4.09
N SER A 39 40.14 13.39 -2.92
CA SER A 39 40.30 14.37 -1.83
C SER A 39 41.30 15.49 -2.16
N ALA A 40 42.25 15.27 -3.08
CA ALA A 40 43.24 16.27 -3.48
C ALA A 40 42.73 17.26 -4.55
N PHE A 41 41.55 17.02 -5.14
CA PHE A 41 40.95 17.87 -6.17
C PHE A 41 39.76 18.69 -5.66
N SER A 42 39.36 18.55 -4.39
CA SER A 42 38.31 19.37 -3.78
C SER A 42 38.92 20.50 -2.95
N PHE A 43 39.37 21.58 -3.62
CA PHE A 43 39.64 22.84 -2.94
C PHE A 43 38.32 23.59 -2.73
N GLY A 44 37.69 23.31 -1.60
CA GLY A 44 36.68 24.13 -0.97
C GLY A 44 36.71 23.79 0.51
N GLU A 45 37.10 24.75 1.35
CA GLU A 45 36.84 24.67 2.79
C GLU A 45 35.37 24.29 2.95
N GLU A 46 35.11 23.14 3.58
CA GLU A 46 33.78 22.84 4.13
C GLU A 46 33.57 23.87 5.25
N GLU A 47 33.08 25.06 4.89
CA GLU A 47 32.45 25.95 5.86
C GLU A 47 31.33 25.13 6.49
N GLU A 48 31.48 24.79 7.78
CA GLU A 48 30.37 24.20 8.54
C GLU A 48 29.17 25.14 8.35
N PRO A 49 28.03 24.64 7.84
CA PRO A 49 26.90 25.49 7.55
C PRO A 49 26.49 26.17 8.86
N GLU A 50 26.67 27.49 8.91
CA GLU A 50 26.28 28.30 10.05
C GLU A 50 24.79 28.02 10.35
N SER A 51 24.48 27.49 11.53
CA SER A 51 23.11 27.08 11.86
C SER A 51 22.19 28.30 11.70
N LEU A 52 21.24 28.22 10.78
CA LEU A 52 20.31 29.31 10.55
C LEU A 52 19.50 29.60 11.83
N PRO A 53 19.13 30.87 12.09
CA PRO A 53 18.26 31.19 13.21
C PRO A 53 16.93 30.44 13.13
N PRO A 54 16.33 30.03 14.27
CA PRO A 54 15.07 29.29 14.28
C PRO A 54 13.91 30.06 13.63
N GLU A 55 13.94 31.39 13.65
CA GLU A 55 12.99 32.25 12.92
C GLU A 55 13.06 32.07 11.40
N THR A 56 14.26 31.86 10.86
CA THR A 56 14.47 31.64 9.43
C THR A 56 14.11 30.22 9.05
N LEU A 57 14.53 29.24 9.85
CA LEU A 57 14.23 27.82 9.63
C LEU A 57 12.73 27.54 9.64
N ILE A 58 11.97 28.17 10.54
CA ILE A 58 10.52 27.93 10.60
C ILE A 58 9.82 28.49 9.36
N VAL A 59 10.26 29.64 8.85
CA VAL A 59 9.71 30.24 7.62
C VAL A 59 10.01 29.34 6.43
N GLN A 60 11.27 28.92 6.26
CA GLN A 60 11.66 28.03 5.16
C GLN A 60 10.93 26.69 5.22
N GLY A 61 10.82 26.08 6.41
CA GLY A 61 10.08 24.84 6.60
C GLY A 61 8.59 24.99 6.30
N MET A 62 7.98 26.11 6.69
CA MET A 62 6.58 26.40 6.37
C MET A 62 6.35 26.70 4.89
N ASP A 63 7.26 27.40 4.22
CA ASP A 63 7.19 27.64 2.78
C ASP A 63 7.25 26.32 2.01
N ALA A 64 8.20 25.44 2.34
CA ALA A 64 8.30 24.09 1.80
C ALA A 64 7.02 23.27 2.07
N TYR A 65 6.50 23.32 3.30
CA TYR A 65 5.26 22.64 3.68
C TYR A 65 4.06 23.12 2.85
N ASN A 66 3.94 24.43 2.64
CA ASN A 66 2.81 25.03 1.92
C ASN A 66 2.81 24.69 0.43
N VAL A 67 3.99 24.53 -0.19
CA VAL A 67 4.11 24.09 -1.60
C VAL A 67 4.05 22.57 -1.75
N GLY A 68 3.96 21.82 -0.64
CA GLY A 68 3.88 20.36 -0.62
C GLY A 68 5.23 19.65 -0.68
N ASP A 69 6.35 20.37 -0.55
CA ASP A 69 7.66 19.76 -0.35
C ASP A 69 7.85 19.38 1.13
N TYR A 70 7.16 18.31 1.52
CA TYR A 70 7.19 17.82 2.89
C TYR A 70 8.57 17.29 3.28
N GLY A 71 9.36 16.79 2.31
CA GLY A 71 10.70 16.30 2.57
C GLY A 71 11.61 17.42 3.06
N GLU A 72 11.59 18.56 2.37
CA GLU A 72 12.35 19.73 2.78
C GLU A 72 11.79 20.40 4.05
N ALA A 73 10.47 20.43 4.20
CA ALA A 73 9.82 20.91 5.42
C ALA A 73 10.28 20.12 6.66
N ILE A 74 10.28 18.78 6.56
CA ILE A 74 10.72 17.89 7.65
C ILE A 74 12.17 18.18 8.05
N LYS A 75 13.08 18.41 7.09
CA LYS A 75 14.48 18.75 7.39
C LYS A 75 14.57 20.03 8.19
N ASN A 76 13.94 21.10 7.73
CA ASN A 76 13.98 22.41 8.40
C ASN A 76 13.39 22.35 9.81
N PHE A 77 12.24 21.69 9.98
CA PHE A 77 11.65 21.50 11.32
C PHE A 77 12.55 20.65 12.22
N LYS A 78 13.20 19.62 11.69
CA LYS A 78 14.11 18.78 12.46
C LYS A 78 15.33 19.56 12.96
N ILE A 79 15.92 20.44 12.14
CA ILE A 79 17.03 21.30 12.57
C ILE A 79 16.62 22.15 13.77
N ILE A 80 15.41 22.74 13.76
CA ILE A 80 14.89 23.51 14.91
C ILE A 80 14.79 22.63 16.16
N LEU A 81 14.30 21.39 16.03
CA LEU A 81 14.11 20.49 17.17
C LEU A 81 15.43 19.95 17.73
N ASP A 82 16.43 19.75 16.88
CA ASP A 82 17.72 19.18 17.25
C ASP A 82 18.66 20.27 17.82
N GLU A 83 18.70 21.47 17.21
CA GLU A 83 19.64 22.53 17.55
C GLU A 83 19.02 23.61 18.46
N HIS A 84 17.72 23.88 18.32
CA HIS A 84 17.01 24.96 19.01
C HIS A 84 15.78 24.48 19.81
N PRO A 85 15.88 23.42 20.64
CA PRO A 85 14.72 22.75 21.26
C PRO A 85 13.90 23.60 22.24
N PHE A 86 14.48 24.70 22.75
CA PHE A 86 13.83 25.63 23.68
C PHE A 86 13.41 26.95 23.02
N SER A 87 13.56 27.07 21.70
CA SER A 87 13.10 28.25 20.96
C SER A 87 11.58 28.38 21.00
N ALA A 88 11.06 29.59 20.77
CA ALA A 88 9.63 29.83 20.68
C ALA A 88 8.97 29.05 19.52
N GLN A 89 9.76 28.70 18.51
CA GLN A 89 9.39 28.03 17.28
C GLN A 89 9.37 26.50 17.44
N ALA A 90 10.06 25.95 18.44
CA ALA A 90 10.21 24.50 18.63
C ALA A 90 8.85 23.78 18.72
N MET A 91 7.90 24.34 19.48
CA MET A 91 6.56 23.74 19.61
C MET A 91 5.81 23.72 18.28
N LEU A 92 5.90 24.78 17.49
CA LEU A 92 5.28 24.83 16.16
C LEU A 92 5.97 23.85 15.21
N ALA A 93 7.31 23.84 15.20
CA ALA A 93 8.12 22.93 14.40
C ALA A 93 7.79 21.46 14.68
N GLU A 94 7.56 21.11 15.95
CA GLU A 94 7.18 19.76 16.36
C GLU A 94 5.84 19.30 15.80
N LEU A 95 4.80 20.14 15.94
CA LEU A 95 3.50 19.85 15.37
C LEU A 95 3.58 19.77 13.85
N LYS A 96 4.32 20.70 13.23
CA LYS A 96 4.45 20.75 11.77
C LYS A 96 5.33 19.64 11.20
N ALA A 97 6.30 19.15 11.94
CA ALA A 97 7.02 17.93 11.58
C ALA A 97 6.09 16.72 11.57
N ALA A 98 5.18 16.59 12.54
CA ALA A 98 4.18 15.53 12.56
C ALA A 98 3.21 15.64 11.37
N ASP A 99 2.70 16.85 11.10
CA ASP A 99 1.87 17.15 9.93
C ASP A 99 2.60 16.77 8.63
N ALA A 100 3.83 17.26 8.44
CA ALA A 100 4.61 17.02 7.24
C ALA A 100 4.85 15.52 7.00
N ASN A 101 5.17 14.75 8.04
CA ASN A 101 5.28 13.28 7.92
C ASN A 101 3.95 12.65 7.51
N TYR A 102 2.82 13.11 8.06
CA TYR A 102 1.50 12.60 7.69
C TYR A 102 1.19 12.85 6.21
N TYR A 103 1.43 14.06 5.72
CA TYR A 103 1.20 14.41 4.32
C TYR A 103 2.22 13.76 3.37
N ASN A 104 3.44 13.49 3.84
CA ASN A 104 4.43 12.68 3.15
C ASN A 104 4.12 11.16 3.19
N LYS A 105 2.96 10.77 3.72
CA LYS A 105 2.49 9.37 3.85
C LYS A 105 3.34 8.50 4.77
N GLN A 106 4.18 9.11 5.61
CA GLN A 106 4.97 8.46 6.65
C GLN A 106 4.14 8.36 7.93
N TYR A 107 3.07 7.55 7.87
CA TYR A 107 2.04 7.52 8.91
C TYR A 107 2.55 6.96 10.25
N ALA A 108 3.52 6.06 10.25
CA ALA A 108 4.07 5.48 11.48
C ALA A 108 4.92 6.50 12.24
N GLU A 109 5.75 7.23 11.51
CA GLU A 109 6.58 8.32 11.98
C GLU A 109 5.69 9.47 12.49
N ALA A 110 4.72 9.89 11.67
CA ALA A 110 3.75 10.93 12.04
C ALA A 110 3.01 10.59 13.34
N LYS A 111 2.49 9.36 13.46
CA LYS A 111 1.79 8.90 14.68
C LYS A 111 2.68 9.02 15.92
N THR A 112 3.96 8.69 15.79
CA THR A 112 4.92 8.78 16.88
C THR A 112 5.16 10.23 17.29
N LEU A 113 5.34 11.12 16.31
CA LEU A 113 5.51 12.56 16.55
C LEU A 113 4.27 13.19 17.19
N TYR A 114 3.06 12.88 16.69
CA TYR A 114 1.82 13.37 17.30
C TYR A 114 1.65 12.91 18.74
N LYS A 115 1.94 11.64 19.05
CA LYS A 115 1.89 11.13 20.44
C LYS A 115 2.90 11.85 21.33
N SER A 116 4.12 12.06 20.83
CA SER A 116 5.14 12.81 21.56
C SER A 116 4.71 14.25 21.83
N PHE A 117 4.04 14.91 20.87
CA PHE A 117 3.48 16.25 21.06
C PHE A 117 2.38 16.24 22.12
N GLU A 118 1.46 15.27 22.07
CA GLU A 118 0.41 15.11 23.07
C GLU A 118 0.97 14.92 24.49
N GLU A 119 2.02 14.11 24.62
CA GLU A 119 2.68 13.83 25.91
C GLU A 119 3.42 15.05 26.47
N ARG A 120 4.07 15.83 25.61
CA ARG A 120 4.88 16.98 26.02
C ARG A 120 4.07 18.25 26.22
N HIS A 121 2.96 18.41 25.49
CA HIS A 121 2.14 19.63 25.51
C HIS A 121 0.66 19.34 25.81
N PRO A 122 0.31 18.61 26.89
CA PRO A 122 -1.05 18.10 27.13
C PRO A 122 -2.13 19.19 27.32
N THR A 123 -1.74 20.42 27.63
CA THR A 123 -2.65 21.56 27.81
C THR A 123 -2.77 22.44 26.57
N ASN A 124 -2.14 22.07 25.45
CA ASN A 124 -2.18 22.85 24.22
C ASN A 124 -3.58 22.76 23.56
N GLU A 125 -4.04 23.86 22.97
CA GLU A 125 -5.34 23.92 22.29
C GLU A 125 -5.45 22.99 21.08
N ALA A 126 -4.32 22.62 20.46
CA ALA A 126 -4.24 21.71 19.34
C ALA A 126 -4.40 20.23 19.74
N ILE A 127 -4.50 19.89 21.02
CA ILE A 127 -4.57 18.48 21.46
C ILE A 127 -5.74 17.70 20.81
N PRO A 128 -6.96 18.24 20.70
CA PRO A 128 -8.03 17.55 19.97
C PRO A 128 -7.69 17.27 18.49
N TYR A 129 -6.96 18.18 17.83
CA TYR A 129 -6.45 17.97 16.46
C TYR A 129 -5.41 16.85 16.44
N VAL A 130 -4.45 16.88 17.36
CA VAL A 130 -3.38 15.89 17.46
C VAL A 130 -3.95 14.49 17.71
N MET A 131 -4.90 14.35 18.63
CA MET A 131 -5.59 13.08 18.89
C MET A 131 -6.36 12.57 17.67
N PHE A 132 -6.99 13.48 16.91
CA PHE A 132 -7.63 13.13 15.65
C PHE A 132 -6.61 12.61 14.64
N GLN A 133 -5.47 13.28 14.49
CA GLN A 133 -4.43 12.89 13.54
C GLN A 133 -3.74 11.57 13.91
N VAL A 134 -3.61 11.24 15.19
CA VAL A 134 -3.17 9.89 15.63
C VAL A 134 -4.11 8.82 15.05
N GLY A 135 -5.43 9.03 15.14
CA GLY A 135 -6.41 8.12 14.54
C GLY A 135 -6.35 8.09 13.01
N MET A 136 -6.13 9.24 12.38
CA MET A 136 -5.98 9.33 10.92
C MET A 136 -4.73 8.58 10.41
N CYS A 137 -3.62 8.58 11.16
CA CYS A 137 -2.45 7.78 10.80
C CYS A 137 -2.76 6.29 10.74
N ASP A 138 -3.50 5.77 11.74
CA ASP A 138 -3.93 4.37 11.77
C ASP A 138 -4.98 4.04 10.70
N TYR A 139 -5.87 5.00 10.43
CA TYR A 139 -6.85 4.87 9.36
C TYR A 139 -6.16 4.78 7.99
N ARG A 140 -5.21 5.68 7.70
CA ARG A 140 -4.54 5.79 6.41
C ARG A 140 -3.50 4.70 6.12
N ARG A 141 -2.90 4.09 7.14
CA ARG A 141 -2.00 2.95 6.94
C ARG A 141 -2.72 1.67 6.52
N SER A 142 -4.04 1.63 6.64
CA SER A 142 -4.85 0.50 6.20
C SER A 142 -4.82 0.42 4.67
N ASP A 143 -4.38 -0.71 4.13
CA ASP A 143 -4.26 -0.91 2.68
C ASP A 143 -5.51 -1.63 2.13
N ARG A 144 -5.40 -2.93 1.89
CA ARG A 144 -6.49 -3.73 1.30
C ARG A 144 -7.24 -4.53 2.34
N ILE A 145 -8.51 -4.79 2.03
CA ILE A 145 -9.41 -5.59 2.84
C ILE A 145 -8.93 -7.01 3.10
N ASP A 146 -8.06 -7.58 2.26
CA ASP A 146 -7.51 -8.92 2.41
C ASP A 146 -6.23 -8.99 3.25
N ARG A 147 -5.76 -7.84 3.75
CA ARG A 147 -4.53 -7.71 4.54
C ARG A 147 -4.83 -7.48 6.02
N ASP A 148 -3.82 -7.03 6.75
CA ASP A 148 -3.89 -6.73 8.17
C ASP A 148 -5.01 -5.73 8.51
N ALA A 149 -5.88 -6.14 9.43
CA ALA A 149 -7.01 -5.37 9.94
C ALA A 149 -6.68 -4.60 11.23
N SER A 150 -5.41 -4.56 11.67
CA SER A 150 -5.01 -3.82 12.87
C SER A 150 -5.16 -2.30 12.72
N GLY A 151 -5.02 -1.76 11.50
CA GLY A 151 -5.16 -0.33 11.20
C GLY A 151 -6.51 0.24 11.65
N PRO A 152 -7.65 -0.26 11.13
CA PRO A 152 -8.98 0.21 11.51
C PRO A 152 -9.30 0.00 12.98
N GLN A 153 -8.81 -1.09 13.59
CA GLN A 153 -8.99 -1.35 15.03
C GLN A 153 -8.32 -0.28 15.90
N GLU A 154 -7.06 0.06 15.59
CA GLU A 154 -6.32 1.11 16.30
C GLU A 154 -6.91 2.50 16.03
N ALA A 155 -7.36 2.76 14.81
CA ALA A 155 -8.04 4.00 14.46
C ALA A 155 -9.32 4.20 15.29
N ILE A 156 -10.16 3.16 15.43
CA ILE A 156 -11.37 3.21 16.27
C ILE A 156 -11.01 3.57 17.72
N LYS A 157 -9.97 2.97 18.30
CA LYS A 157 -9.52 3.29 19.66
C LYS A 157 -9.12 4.76 19.79
N SER A 158 -8.31 5.26 18.86
CA SER A 158 -7.82 6.64 18.86
C SER A 158 -8.95 7.66 18.70
N PHE A 159 -9.85 7.46 17.72
CA PHE A 159 -11.02 8.32 17.53
C PHE A 159 -11.98 8.28 18.72
N THR A 160 -12.19 7.10 19.33
CA THR A 160 -13.02 6.97 20.53
C THR A 160 -12.41 7.73 21.71
N ARG A 161 -11.08 7.68 21.87
CA ARG A 161 -10.37 8.46 22.90
C ARG A 161 -10.62 9.95 22.74
N LEU A 162 -10.53 10.47 21.50
CA LEU A 162 -10.84 11.86 21.19
C LEU A 162 -12.29 12.22 21.53
N ILE A 163 -13.27 11.42 21.10
CA ILE A 163 -14.69 11.71 21.34
C ILE A 163 -15.01 11.72 22.84
N ASN A 164 -14.40 10.81 23.60
CA ASN A 164 -14.61 10.72 25.04
C ASN A 164 -13.96 11.89 25.79
N ALA A 165 -12.75 12.30 25.40
CA ALA A 165 -12.02 13.39 26.04
C ALA A 165 -12.54 14.79 25.62
N TYR A 166 -12.87 14.97 24.35
CA TYR A 166 -13.24 16.25 23.74
C TYR A 166 -14.51 16.14 22.87
N PRO A 167 -15.67 15.84 23.46
CA PRO A 167 -16.91 15.61 22.70
C PRO A 167 -17.41 16.81 21.89
N GLN A 168 -17.04 18.03 22.29
CA GLN A 168 -17.41 19.29 21.62
C GLN A 168 -16.35 19.77 20.61
N SER A 169 -15.28 19.00 20.40
CA SER A 169 -14.24 19.33 19.43
C SER A 169 -14.80 19.40 18.00
N PRO A 170 -14.31 20.30 17.14
CA PRO A 170 -14.67 20.30 15.71
C PRO A 170 -14.37 18.97 15.02
N TYR A 171 -13.38 18.21 15.52
CA TYR A 171 -13.00 16.91 14.96
C TYR A 171 -13.90 15.75 15.41
N ALA A 172 -14.75 15.93 16.42
CA ALA A 172 -15.56 14.85 16.99
C ALA A 172 -16.57 14.29 15.98
N LYS A 173 -17.14 15.14 15.12
CA LYS A 173 -18.08 14.71 14.07
C LYS A 173 -17.39 13.83 13.03
N GLU A 174 -16.22 14.26 12.55
CA GLU A 174 -15.44 13.51 11.57
C GLU A 174 -14.90 12.21 12.16
N ALA A 175 -14.42 12.23 13.41
CA ALA A 175 -13.99 11.03 14.12
C ALA A 175 -15.10 9.97 14.21
N LYS A 176 -16.36 10.37 14.46
CA LYS A 176 -17.52 9.45 14.45
C LYS A 176 -17.74 8.83 13.07
N ALA A 177 -17.64 9.63 12.01
CA ALA A 177 -17.76 9.12 10.64
C ALA A 177 -16.65 8.12 10.32
N LYS A 178 -15.40 8.42 10.70
CA LYS A 178 -14.26 7.51 10.51
C LYS A 178 -14.39 6.21 11.30
N ILE A 179 -14.97 6.24 12.50
CA ILE A 179 -15.29 5.02 13.25
C ILE A 179 -16.29 4.14 12.49
N ILE A 180 -17.32 4.74 11.87
CA ILE A 180 -18.30 3.99 11.07
C ILE A 180 -17.60 3.32 9.88
N GLU A 181 -16.80 4.07 9.12
CA GLU A 181 -16.03 3.55 7.99
C GLU A 181 -15.09 2.40 8.43
N CYS A 182 -14.40 2.55 9.56
CA CYS A 182 -13.53 1.50 10.11
C CYS A 182 -14.32 0.24 10.49
N LYS A 183 -15.49 0.39 11.12
CA LYS A 183 -16.35 -0.74 11.48
C LYS A 183 -16.86 -1.46 10.23
N GLU A 184 -17.29 -0.72 9.22
CA GLU A 184 -17.70 -1.28 7.93
C GLU A 184 -16.56 -2.07 7.29
N PHE A 185 -15.34 -1.52 7.27
CA PHE A 185 -14.17 -2.25 6.78
C PHE A 185 -13.96 -3.57 7.52
N LEU A 186 -14.02 -3.55 8.87
CA LEU A 186 -13.82 -4.75 9.70
C LEU A 186 -14.90 -5.82 9.46
N VAL A 187 -16.16 -5.42 9.33
CA VAL A 187 -17.26 -6.33 9.01
C VAL A 187 -17.03 -6.99 7.65
N ASN A 188 -16.70 -6.20 6.63
CA ASN A 188 -16.44 -6.73 5.29
C ASN A 188 -15.21 -7.67 5.30
N HIS A 189 -14.15 -7.33 6.04
CA HIS A 189 -12.96 -8.18 6.20
C HIS A 189 -13.34 -9.55 6.80
N GLU A 190 -14.03 -9.57 7.95
CA GLU A 190 -14.41 -10.82 8.61
C GLU A 190 -15.32 -11.69 7.73
N TYR A 191 -16.27 -11.06 7.02
CA TYR A 191 -17.14 -11.79 6.10
C TYR A 191 -16.36 -12.36 4.92
N MET A 192 -15.44 -11.59 4.33
CA MET A 192 -14.58 -12.05 3.23
C MET A 192 -13.70 -13.24 3.67
N VAL A 193 -13.15 -13.21 4.88
CA VAL A 193 -12.36 -14.32 5.45
C VAL A 193 -13.25 -15.55 5.68
N ALA A 194 -14.48 -15.38 6.19
CA ALA A 194 -15.43 -16.48 6.33
C ALA A 194 -15.76 -17.12 4.98
N VAL A 195 -16.06 -16.30 3.97
CA VAL A 195 -16.27 -16.73 2.57
C VAL A 195 -15.05 -17.51 2.07
N PHE A 196 -13.83 -17.02 2.29
CA PHE A 196 -12.61 -17.74 1.91
C PHE A 196 -12.51 -19.12 2.57
N TYR A 197 -12.85 -19.25 3.84
CA TYR A 197 -12.85 -20.55 4.52
C TYR A 197 -13.92 -21.51 4.00
N VAL A 198 -15.12 -21.03 3.70
CA VAL A 198 -16.14 -21.85 3.02
C VAL A 198 -15.64 -22.36 1.67
N ARG A 199 -14.95 -21.51 0.89
CA ARG A 199 -14.37 -21.88 -0.41
C ARG A 199 -13.25 -22.92 -0.32
N THR A 200 -12.60 -23.02 0.83
CA THR A 200 -11.46 -23.91 1.07
C THR A 200 -11.83 -25.12 1.92
N ASP A 201 -13.12 -25.41 2.06
CA ASP A 201 -13.69 -26.51 2.85
C ASP A 201 -13.32 -26.49 4.34
N ARG A 202 -13.03 -25.31 4.87
CA ARG A 202 -12.69 -25.04 6.28
C ARG A 202 -13.90 -24.51 7.03
N GLN A 203 -14.93 -25.34 7.13
CA GLN A 203 -16.26 -24.91 7.58
C GLN A 203 -16.29 -24.47 9.06
N GLU A 204 -15.52 -25.12 9.93
CA GLU A 204 -15.48 -24.77 11.36
C GLU A 204 -14.85 -23.39 11.57
N GLU A 205 -13.79 -23.06 10.84
CA GLU A 205 -13.17 -21.74 10.87
C GLU A 205 -14.09 -20.67 10.28
N ALA A 206 -14.83 -20.99 9.22
CA ALA A 206 -15.86 -20.10 8.68
C ALA A 206 -16.95 -19.81 9.72
N LYS A 207 -17.47 -20.84 10.41
CA LYS A 207 -18.46 -20.68 11.49
C LYS A 207 -17.92 -19.79 12.60
N HIS A 208 -16.67 -19.98 13.02
CA HIS A 208 -16.05 -19.16 14.05
C HIS A 208 -16.00 -17.67 13.65
N ARG A 209 -15.58 -17.38 12.41
CA ARG A 209 -15.54 -16.01 11.86
C ARG A 209 -16.93 -15.37 11.79
N LEU A 210 -17.94 -16.11 11.33
CA LEU A 210 -19.32 -15.61 11.25
C LEU A 210 -19.93 -15.37 12.64
N LYS A 211 -19.66 -16.26 13.61
CA LYS A 211 -20.08 -16.06 15.01
C LYS A 211 -19.44 -14.81 15.60
N TYR A 212 -18.14 -14.61 15.36
CA TYR A 212 -17.45 -13.38 15.77
C TYR A 212 -18.06 -12.12 15.15
N LEU A 213 -18.32 -12.13 13.83
CA LEU A 213 -18.94 -11.01 13.13
C LEU A 213 -20.31 -10.66 13.73
N LEU A 214 -21.17 -11.66 13.95
CA LEU A 214 -22.51 -11.46 14.50
C LEU A 214 -22.50 -11.01 15.96
N ALA A 215 -21.52 -11.47 16.75
CA ALA A 215 -21.36 -11.05 18.14
C ALA A 215 -20.84 -9.61 18.26
N MET A 216 -19.87 -9.22 17.43
CA MET A 216 -19.23 -7.91 17.51
C MET A 216 -19.97 -6.82 16.72
N TYR A 217 -20.67 -7.20 15.65
CA TYR A 217 -21.35 -6.27 14.73
C TYR A 217 -22.78 -6.72 14.38
N PRO A 218 -23.66 -6.88 15.39
CA PRO A 218 -25.03 -7.36 15.19
C PRO A 218 -25.86 -6.46 14.27
N ASP A 219 -25.63 -5.15 14.31
CA ASP A 219 -26.37 -4.15 13.53
C ASP A 219 -25.77 -3.88 12.14
N SER A 220 -24.77 -4.68 11.72
CA SER A 220 -24.12 -4.46 10.42
C SER A 220 -25.01 -4.86 9.24
N ASN A 221 -24.85 -4.18 8.11
CA ASN A 221 -25.57 -4.51 6.86
C ASN A 221 -25.31 -5.95 6.38
N LEU A 222 -24.18 -6.55 6.77
CA LEU A 222 -23.84 -7.94 6.44
C LEU A 222 -24.34 -8.95 7.47
N ALA A 223 -24.87 -8.54 8.63
CA ALA A 223 -25.34 -9.46 9.66
C ALA A 223 -26.41 -10.45 9.15
N PRO A 224 -27.43 -10.04 8.36
CA PRO A 224 -28.41 -11.00 7.81
C PRO A 224 -27.77 -12.05 6.88
N GLN A 225 -26.81 -11.62 6.05
CA GLN A 225 -26.10 -12.51 5.12
C GLN A 225 -25.17 -13.47 5.88
N ALA A 226 -24.43 -12.95 6.86
CA ALA A 226 -23.56 -13.73 7.72
C ALA A 226 -24.34 -14.78 8.51
N LYS A 227 -25.51 -14.42 9.05
CA LYS A 227 -26.41 -15.35 9.74
C LYS A 227 -26.93 -16.43 8.80
N ALA A 228 -27.42 -16.06 7.62
CA ALA A 228 -27.92 -17.04 6.65
C ALA A 228 -26.82 -18.03 6.20
N LEU A 229 -25.59 -17.55 6.03
CA LEU A 229 -24.44 -18.42 5.73
C LEU A 229 -24.10 -19.34 6.91
N LEU A 230 -24.10 -18.80 8.14
CA LEU A 230 -23.84 -19.60 9.35
C LEU A 230 -24.88 -20.72 9.52
N ASP A 231 -26.17 -20.40 9.42
CA ASP A 231 -27.27 -21.38 9.53
C ASP A 231 -27.12 -22.52 8.50
N ARG A 232 -26.68 -22.20 7.27
CA ARG A 232 -26.39 -23.21 6.24
C ARG A 232 -25.23 -24.13 6.60
N LEU A 233 -24.13 -23.55 7.10
CA LEU A 233 -22.96 -24.34 7.52
C LEU A 233 -23.28 -25.23 8.72
N GLU A 234 -24.12 -24.77 9.65
CA GLU A 234 -24.57 -25.57 10.80
C GLU A 234 -25.53 -26.70 10.38
N ALA A 235 -26.33 -26.48 9.33
CA ALA A 235 -27.16 -27.52 8.73
C ALA A 235 -26.39 -28.54 7.85
N GLY A 236 -25.06 -28.40 7.73
CA GLY A 236 -24.24 -29.24 6.84
C GLY A 236 -24.48 -28.99 5.35
N ASN A 237 -25.15 -27.90 4.99
CA ASN A 237 -25.46 -27.49 3.61
C ASN A 237 -24.54 -26.34 3.18
N ALA A 238 -23.23 -26.58 3.23
CA ALA A 238 -22.25 -25.60 2.79
C ALA A 238 -22.46 -25.28 1.30
N PRO A 239 -22.44 -24.00 0.88
CA PRO A 239 -22.61 -23.66 -0.51
C PRO A 239 -21.45 -24.24 -1.33
N ALA A 240 -21.79 -25.11 -2.28
CA ALA A 240 -20.84 -25.62 -3.25
C ALA A 240 -20.48 -24.52 -4.26
N TRP A 241 -19.55 -23.64 -3.89
CA TRP A 241 -18.90 -22.77 -4.85
C TRP A 241 -17.91 -23.61 -5.65
N GLY A 242 -18.44 -24.38 -6.60
CA GLY A 242 -17.66 -25.30 -7.42
C GLY A 242 -16.50 -24.59 -8.11
N MET A 243 -15.39 -25.32 -8.31
CA MET A 243 -14.25 -24.89 -9.14
C MET A 243 -14.68 -24.40 -10.53
N ASN A 244 -15.89 -24.76 -10.97
CA ASN A 244 -16.53 -24.40 -12.24
C ASN A 244 -16.72 -22.89 -12.46
N ARG A 245 -16.62 -22.05 -11.42
CA ARG A 245 -16.63 -20.58 -11.60
C ARG A 245 -15.31 -20.03 -12.14
N TRP A 246 -14.24 -20.84 -12.15
CA TRP A 246 -12.88 -20.46 -12.59
C TRP A 246 -12.28 -21.42 -13.64
N LEU A 247 -12.78 -22.65 -13.73
CA LEU A 247 -12.39 -23.56 -14.80
C LEU A 247 -13.03 -23.11 -16.13
N PRO A 248 -12.25 -22.99 -17.22
CA PRO A 248 -12.82 -22.85 -18.55
C PRO A 248 -13.83 -23.97 -18.82
N GLU A 249 -14.94 -23.68 -19.49
CA GLU A 249 -16.06 -24.62 -19.68
C GLU A 249 -15.60 -26.01 -20.16
N PHE A 250 -14.57 -26.06 -21.02
CA PHE A 250 -14.03 -27.30 -21.55
C PHE A 250 -13.43 -28.26 -20.50
N MET A 251 -13.05 -27.78 -19.33
CA MET A 251 -12.56 -28.62 -18.22
C MET A 251 -13.70 -29.13 -17.33
N THR A 252 -14.88 -28.49 -17.41
CA THR A 252 -16.06 -28.82 -16.61
C THR A 252 -17.03 -29.77 -17.34
N LYS A 253 -17.00 -29.81 -18.68
CA LYS A 253 -17.75 -30.77 -19.50
C LYS A 253 -16.99 -32.11 -19.62
N ALA A 254 -17.69 -33.22 -19.47
CA ALA A 254 -17.16 -34.56 -19.64
C ALA A 254 -16.86 -34.87 -21.14
N PRO A 255 -16.03 -35.89 -21.44
CA PRO A 255 -15.54 -36.11 -22.80
C PRO A 255 -16.61 -36.53 -23.82
N ALA A 256 -17.73 -37.09 -23.37
CA ALA A 256 -18.81 -37.56 -24.23
C ALA A 256 -19.60 -36.39 -24.84
N ASP A 257 -19.88 -35.41 -24.01
CA ASP A 257 -20.63 -34.19 -24.24
C ASP A 257 -19.88 -33.22 -25.18
N ARG A 258 -18.54 -33.25 -25.19
CA ARG A 258 -17.73 -32.49 -26.17
C ARG A 258 -17.80 -33.06 -27.59
N LYS A 259 -18.03 -34.38 -27.73
CA LYS A 259 -18.12 -35.02 -29.04
C LYS A 259 -19.46 -34.76 -29.70
N GLU A 260 -20.54 -34.72 -28.92
CA GLU A 260 -21.89 -34.42 -29.41
C GLU A 260 -22.00 -32.98 -29.94
N GLU A 261 -21.42 -31.99 -29.24
CA GLU A 261 -21.40 -30.60 -29.71
C GLU A 261 -20.48 -30.38 -30.91
N ALA A 262 -19.33 -31.07 -30.98
CA ALA A 262 -18.45 -31.01 -32.16
C ALA A 262 -19.15 -31.59 -33.42
N THR A 263 -19.92 -32.66 -33.26
CA THR A 263 -20.74 -33.20 -34.36
C THR A 263 -21.95 -32.32 -34.71
N ALA A 264 -22.46 -31.54 -33.76
CA ALA A 264 -23.56 -30.60 -33.99
C ALA A 264 -23.09 -29.29 -34.65
N GLY A 265 -21.89 -28.82 -34.32
CA GLY A 265 -21.29 -27.62 -34.92
C GLY A 265 -20.89 -27.82 -36.38
N GLU A 266 -20.38 -29.00 -36.74
CA GLU A 266 -19.96 -29.30 -38.12
C GLU A 266 -21.15 -29.53 -39.07
N GLN A 267 -22.33 -29.86 -38.55
CA GLN A 267 -23.57 -29.94 -39.35
C GLN A 267 -24.26 -28.59 -39.58
N ALA A 268 -23.90 -27.55 -38.81
CA ALA A 268 -24.51 -26.23 -38.91
C ALA A 268 -23.77 -25.27 -39.87
N GLU A 269 -22.55 -25.60 -40.31
CA GLU A 269 -21.70 -24.73 -41.15
C GLU A 269 -21.87 -24.97 -42.67
N GLY A 270 -23.01 -25.54 -43.09
CA GLY A 270 -23.32 -25.92 -44.46
C GLY A 270 -24.30 -25.03 -45.23
N THR A 271 -24.52 -23.77 -44.83
CA THR A 271 -25.40 -22.84 -45.58
C THR A 271 -24.69 -21.51 -45.86
N PRO A 272 -24.61 -21.05 -47.13
CA PRO A 272 -23.90 -19.83 -47.47
C PRO A 272 -24.68 -18.60 -46.99
N LYS A 273 -24.00 -17.69 -46.27
CA LYS A 273 -24.52 -16.37 -45.92
C LYS A 273 -24.59 -15.48 -47.16
N THR A 274 -25.78 -15.09 -47.56
CA THR A 274 -26.01 -13.98 -48.50
C THR A 274 -25.60 -12.67 -47.82
N GLU A 275 -24.78 -11.87 -48.50
CA GLU A 275 -24.44 -10.51 -48.10
C GLU A 275 -25.69 -9.64 -48.08
N GLU A 276 -25.97 -8.98 -46.96
CA GLU A 276 -26.92 -7.88 -46.90
C GLU A 276 -26.30 -6.70 -46.13
N HIS A 277 -26.53 -5.52 -46.69
CA HIS A 277 -25.77 -4.30 -46.57
C HIS A 277 -25.70 -3.69 -45.16
N ARG A 278 -24.50 -3.17 -44.85
CA ARG A 278 -24.19 -2.25 -43.75
C ARG A 278 -24.99 -0.95 -43.88
N ALA A 279 -25.90 -0.70 -42.94
CA ALA A 279 -26.46 0.62 -42.67
C ALA A 279 -25.91 1.14 -41.32
N VAL A 280 -25.34 2.34 -41.35
CA VAL A 280 -24.80 3.06 -40.19
C VAL A 280 -25.93 3.91 -39.59
N PRO A 281 -26.21 3.85 -38.28
CA PRO A 281 -27.19 4.75 -37.67
C PRO A 281 -26.62 6.16 -37.49
N GLU A 282 -27.33 7.12 -38.08
CA GLU A 282 -27.12 8.56 -38.04
C GLU A 282 -27.65 9.12 -36.70
N SER A 283 -26.80 9.19 -35.68
CA SER A 283 -27.13 9.91 -34.43
C SER A 283 -25.90 10.25 -33.57
N ILE A 284 -24.84 10.79 -34.19
CA ILE A 284 -23.83 11.59 -33.48
C ILE A 284 -23.36 12.72 -34.40
N ARG A 285 -24.19 13.75 -34.50
CA ARG A 285 -23.81 15.13 -34.80
C ARG A 285 -24.74 15.98 -33.93
N ASP A 286 -24.15 16.87 -33.13
CA ASP A 286 -24.75 17.95 -32.33
C ASP A 286 -24.26 17.91 -30.87
N ALA A 287 -22.98 18.22 -30.67
CA ALA A 287 -22.46 18.76 -29.42
C ALA A 287 -21.10 19.45 -29.66
N GLU A 288 -21.04 20.34 -30.65
CA GLU A 288 -19.95 21.32 -30.77
C GLU A 288 -20.47 22.52 -31.57
N SER A 289 -21.14 23.43 -30.88
CA SER A 289 -21.27 24.87 -31.20
C SER A 289 -22.47 25.46 -30.46
N THR A 290 -22.25 26.00 -29.26
CA THR A 290 -22.80 27.30 -28.85
C THR A 290 -22.29 27.67 -27.45
N GLU A 291 -21.57 28.81 -27.44
CA GLU A 291 -21.23 29.71 -26.33
C GLU A 291 -20.18 29.28 -25.27
#